data_AF-A0A936EGT6-F1
#
_entry.id   AF-A0A936EGT6-F1
#
_cell.length_a   1.000
_cell.length_b   1.000
_cell.length_c   1.000
_cell.angle_alpha   90.00
_cell.angle_beta   90.00
_cell.angle_gamma   90.00
#
_symmetry.space_group_name_H-M   'P 1'
#
loop_
_entity.id
_entity.type
_entity.pdbx_description
1 polymer ?
#
loop_
_entity_poly.entity_id
_entity_poly.type
_entity_poly.pdbx_seq_one_letter_code
_entity_poly.pdbx_strand_id
1 'polypeptide(L)'
;MTPRRPTVPGNGFVAAHVYDQPGTYRVSVDVYDRNGVHSAQETTVTVLPFTGTTYYVAANGLDSNPGTIDAPWQTFRYALGRITGPNTRVLFRNGDIFHTTFRELYGERPDHPRRLERAGGTSRPNR
;
A
#
# COMPACT_ATOMS: atom_id res chain seq x y z
N MET A 1 -1.14 -16.56 52.07
CA MET A 1 -2.00 -16.26 50.90
C MET A 1 -1.44 -15.03 50.21
N THR A 2 -0.82 -15.18 49.04
CA THR A 2 -0.28 -14.05 48.26
C THR A 2 -1.41 -13.49 47.40
N PRO A 3 -1.75 -12.19 47.47
CA PRO A 3 -2.80 -11.64 46.63
C PRO A 3 -2.32 -11.63 45.17
N ARG A 4 -3.07 -12.28 44.29
CA ARG A 4 -2.88 -12.16 42.83
C ARG A 4 -3.31 -10.76 42.42
N ARG A 5 -2.39 -9.99 41.82
CA ARG A 5 -2.66 -8.67 41.24
C ARG A 5 -3.75 -8.83 40.17
N PRO A 6 -4.84 -8.03 40.19
CA PRO A 6 -5.82 -8.03 39.12
C PRO A 6 -5.15 -7.56 37.83
N THR A 7 -5.09 -8.41 36.80
CA THR A 7 -4.82 -7.97 35.43
C THR A 7 -6.07 -7.25 34.94
N VAL A 8 -6.06 -5.92 35.01
CA VAL A 8 -7.03 -5.10 34.30
C VAL A 8 -6.76 -5.32 32.80
N PRO A 9 -7.71 -5.81 32.00
CA PRO A 9 -7.53 -5.86 30.56
C PRO A 9 -7.45 -4.41 30.07
N GLY A 10 -6.24 -3.96 29.75
CA GLY A 10 -6.04 -2.68 29.11
C GLY A 10 -6.59 -2.76 27.69
N ASN A 11 -7.42 -1.80 27.29
CA ASN A 11 -7.72 -1.59 25.88
C ASN A 11 -6.40 -1.27 25.18
N GLY A 12 -5.88 -2.22 24.39
CA GLY A 12 -4.54 -2.14 23.79
C GLY A 12 -4.48 -1.15 22.63
N PHE A 13 -3.31 -0.52 22.45
CA PHE A 13 -3.00 0.24 21.25
C PHE A 13 -2.83 -0.73 20.07
N VAL A 14 -3.42 -0.38 18.91
CA VAL A 14 -3.15 -1.08 17.66
C VAL A 14 -2.06 -0.32 16.92
N ALA A 15 -0.93 -0.99 16.66
CA ALA A 15 0.15 -0.48 15.82
C ALA A 15 0.32 -1.40 14.61
N ALA A 16 0.65 -0.80 13.46
CA ALA A 16 0.99 -1.52 12.25
C ALA A 16 2.39 -1.09 11.79
N HIS A 17 3.15 -2.05 11.29
CA HIS A 17 4.48 -1.83 10.71
C HIS A 17 4.64 -2.70 9.46
N VAL A 18 5.34 -2.18 8.45
CA VAL A 18 5.65 -2.91 7.22
C VAL A 18 7.10 -3.36 7.28
N TYR A 19 7.33 -4.66 7.14
CA TYR A 19 8.67 -5.24 7.01
C TYR A 19 8.96 -5.45 5.53
N ASP A 20 9.81 -4.60 4.96
CA ASP A 20 10.20 -4.62 3.54
C ASP A 20 11.36 -5.59 3.24
N GLN A 21 12.10 -5.97 4.28
CA GLN A 21 13.20 -6.93 4.22
C GLN A 21 12.84 -8.24 4.94
N PRO A 22 13.25 -9.41 4.40
CA PRO A 22 13.11 -10.66 5.12
C PRO A 22 14.09 -10.70 6.31
N GLY A 23 13.64 -11.31 7.41
CA GLY A 23 14.41 -11.35 8.64
C GLY A 23 13.59 -11.75 9.86
N THR A 24 14.26 -11.83 11.00
CA THR A 24 13.60 -12.03 12.30
C THR A 24 13.63 -10.71 13.07
N TYR A 25 12.47 -10.22 13.44
CA TYR A 25 12.28 -8.96 14.15
C TYR A 25 11.82 -9.24 15.58
N ARG A 26 12.46 -8.59 16.55
CA ARG A 26 11.99 -8.55 17.95
C ARG A 26 11.15 -7.29 18.11
N VAL A 27 9.87 -7.48 18.39
CA VAL A 27 8.92 -6.40 18.63
C VAL A 27 8.70 -6.31 20.13
N SER A 28 9.05 -5.16 20.71
CA SER A 28 8.79 -4.85 22.12
C SER A 28 7.60 -3.92 22.23
N VAL A 29 6.72 -4.19 23.20
CA VAL A 29 5.72 -3.25 23.67
C VAL A 29 6.06 -2.88 25.10
N ASP A 30 6.30 -1.58 25.31
CA ASP A 30 6.65 -0.99 26.58
C ASP A 30 5.45 -0.20 27.11
N VAL A 31 5.03 -0.51 28.35
CA VAL A 31 3.90 0.15 29.01
C VAL A 31 4.40 0.83 30.27
N TYR A 32 4.04 2.11 30.43
CA TYR A 32 4.31 2.90 31.63
C TYR A 32 3.00 3.22 32.34
N ASP A 33 2.96 3.10 33.68
CA ASP A 33 1.88 3.65 34.48
C ASP A 33 2.13 5.13 34.85
N ARG A 34 1.14 5.77 35.50
CA ARG A 34 1.23 7.19 35.91
C ARG A 34 2.32 7.47 36.95
N ASN A 35 2.81 6.43 37.63
CA ASN A 35 3.87 6.53 38.62
C ASN A 35 5.26 6.26 37.98
N GLY A 36 5.31 6.05 36.66
CA GLY A 36 6.54 5.73 35.93
C GLY A 36 6.94 4.26 36.01
N VAL A 37 6.09 3.37 36.55
CA VAL A 37 6.38 1.92 36.57
C VAL A 37 6.29 1.38 35.15
N HIS A 38 7.33 0.68 34.72
CA HIS A 38 7.50 0.13 33.38
C HIS A 38 7.26 -1.39 33.36
N SER A 39 6.66 -1.88 32.29
CA SER A 39 6.60 -3.30 31.96
C SER A 39 6.75 -3.45 30.45
N ALA A 40 7.57 -4.42 30.03
CA ALA A 40 7.78 -4.73 28.62
C ALA A 40 7.31 -6.16 28.31
N GLN A 41 6.81 -6.35 27.09
CA GLN A 41 6.57 -7.66 26.51
C GLN A 41 7.16 -7.72 25.10
N GLU A 42 7.82 -8.82 24.79
CA GLU A 42 8.41 -9.05 23.48
C GLU A 42 7.68 -10.14 22.71
N THR A 43 7.67 -10.01 21.39
CA THR A 43 7.31 -11.08 20.46
C THR A 43 8.29 -11.10 19.29
N THR A 44 8.39 -12.24 18.63
CA THR A 44 9.23 -12.42 17.44
C THR A 44 8.37 -12.54 16.20
N VAL A 45 8.67 -11.74 15.19
CA VAL A 45 8.06 -11.82 13.86
C VAL A 45 9.11 -12.35 12.89
N THR A 46 8.82 -13.45 12.20
CA THR A 46 9.69 -13.99 11.15
C THR A 46 9.09 -13.66 9.79
N VAL A 47 9.82 -12.89 9.00
CA VAL A 47 9.46 -12.52 7.63
C VAL A 47 10.32 -13.33 6.68
N LEU A 48 9.69 -14.22 5.92
CA LEU A 48 10.39 -15.06 4.96
C LEU A 48 10.72 -14.28 3.68
N PRO A 49 11.83 -14.61 2.98
CA PRO A 49 12.11 -14.07 1.66
C PRO A 49 10.95 -14.35 0.69
N PHE A 50 10.55 -13.34 -0.06
CA PHE A 50 9.64 -13.54 -1.18
C PHE A 50 10.38 -14.26 -2.32
N THR A 51 9.88 -15.42 -2.73
CA THR A 51 10.51 -16.26 -3.76
C THR A 51 9.97 -16.01 -5.17
N GLY A 52 9.00 -15.11 -5.30
CA GLY A 52 8.41 -14.75 -6.58
C GLY A 52 9.13 -13.61 -7.30
N THR A 53 8.55 -13.18 -8.41
CA THR A 53 9.09 -12.06 -9.19
C THR A 53 8.65 -10.73 -8.61
N THR A 54 9.58 -9.80 -8.45
CA THR A 54 9.32 -8.45 -7.94
C THR A 54 9.49 -7.44 -9.06
N TYR A 55 8.45 -6.64 -9.32
CA TYR A 55 8.53 -5.46 -10.17
C TYR A 55 8.40 -4.19 -9.34
N TYR A 56 9.05 -3.13 -9.79
CA TYR A 56 9.07 -1.83 -9.13
C TYR A 56 8.44 -0.76 -10.00
N VAL A 57 7.70 0.14 -9.36
CA VAL A 57 7.04 1.29 -9.98
C VAL A 57 7.42 2.55 -9.21
N ALA A 58 7.90 3.57 -9.91
CA ALA A 58 8.26 4.87 -9.33
C ALA A 58 7.76 5.99 -10.25
N ALA A 59 7.32 7.11 -9.69
CA ALA A 59 6.79 8.24 -10.46
C ALA A 59 7.81 8.83 -11.44
N ASN A 60 9.11 8.69 -11.14
CA ASN A 60 10.24 9.07 -11.99
C ASN A 60 10.78 7.91 -12.87
N GLY A 61 10.08 6.78 -12.91
CA GLY A 61 10.41 5.64 -13.78
C GLY A 61 10.02 5.87 -15.23
N LEU A 62 10.07 4.79 -16.02
CA LEU A 62 9.65 4.78 -17.43
C LEU A 62 9.03 3.43 -17.78
N ASP A 63 7.89 3.40 -18.47
CA ASP A 63 7.19 2.14 -18.79
C ASP A 63 7.97 1.23 -19.77
N SER A 64 8.96 1.78 -20.49
CA SER A 64 9.88 0.98 -21.31
C SER A 64 11.00 0.32 -20.49
N ASN A 65 11.14 0.62 -19.20
CA ASN A 65 12.12 -0.01 -18.33
C ASN A 65 11.78 -1.49 -18.07
N PRO A 66 12.75 -2.31 -17.60
CA PRO A 66 12.50 -3.70 -17.24
C PRO A 66 11.64 -3.87 -15.97
N GLY A 67 11.42 -2.81 -15.17
CA GLY A 67 10.66 -2.88 -13.92
C GLY A 67 11.50 -3.38 -12.73
N THR A 68 12.82 -3.23 -12.80
CA THR A 68 13.74 -3.53 -11.69
C THR A 68 13.78 -2.36 -10.70
N ILE A 69 14.40 -2.56 -9.53
CA ILE A 69 14.53 -1.50 -8.53
C ILE A 69 15.31 -0.28 -9.06
N ASP A 70 16.34 -0.50 -9.89
CA ASP A 70 17.16 0.55 -10.49
C ASP A 70 16.52 1.19 -11.73
N ALA A 71 15.64 0.44 -12.42
CA ALA A 71 14.92 0.89 -13.60
C ALA A 71 13.43 0.52 -13.46
N PRO A 72 12.68 1.27 -12.63
CA PRO A 72 11.28 0.99 -12.36
C PRO A 72 10.37 1.45 -13.50
N TRP A 73 9.18 0.84 -13.58
CA TRP A 73 8.10 1.35 -14.43
C TRP A 73 7.54 2.66 -13.87
N GLN A 74 6.80 3.41 -14.70
CA GLN A 74 6.26 4.70 -14.30
C GLN A 74 4.81 4.62 -13.84
N THR A 75 3.97 3.89 -14.58
CA THR A 75 2.53 3.97 -14.41
C THR A 75 1.93 2.75 -13.74
N PHE A 76 0.94 3.01 -12.89
CA PHE A 76 0.11 1.99 -12.25
C PHE A 76 -0.55 1.06 -13.29
N ARG A 77 -1.11 1.63 -14.36
CA ARG A 77 -1.78 0.90 -15.44
C ARG A 77 -0.83 -0.08 -16.14
N TYR A 78 0.38 0.37 -16.46
CA TYR A 78 1.35 -0.49 -17.12
C TYR A 78 1.72 -1.68 -16.23
N ALA A 79 2.01 -1.43 -14.95
CA ALA A 79 2.36 -2.47 -14.00
C ALA A 79 1.24 -3.52 -13.84
N LEU A 80 -0.02 -3.11 -13.72
CA LEU A 80 -1.18 -4.03 -13.66
C LEU A 80 -1.27 -4.93 -14.89
N GLY A 81 -1.04 -4.38 -16.09
CA GLY A 81 -1.04 -5.16 -17.33
C GLY A 81 0.09 -6.21 -17.42
N ARG A 82 1.09 -6.15 -16.52
CA ARG A 82 2.19 -7.11 -16.47
C ARG A 82 2.00 -8.23 -15.44
N ILE A 83 1.01 -8.11 -14.55
CA ILE A 83 0.66 -9.17 -13.59
C ILE A 83 -0.09 -10.28 -14.34
N THR A 84 0.65 -11.10 -15.07
CA THR A 84 0.11 -12.13 -15.98
C THR A 84 0.32 -13.55 -15.45
N GLY A 85 1.11 -13.73 -14.39
CA GLY A 85 1.41 -15.02 -13.79
C GLY A 85 1.31 -15.02 -12.26
N PRO A 86 1.19 -16.22 -11.65
CA PRO A 86 1.18 -16.37 -10.20
C PRO A 86 2.53 -15.93 -9.60
N ASN A 87 2.56 -15.73 -8.27
CA ASN A 87 3.78 -15.40 -7.51
C ASN A 87 4.51 -14.14 -8.00
N THR A 88 3.76 -13.11 -8.40
CA THR A 88 4.31 -11.81 -8.78
C THR A 88 3.91 -10.76 -7.75
N ARG A 89 4.83 -9.88 -7.36
CA ARG A 89 4.53 -8.68 -6.57
C ARG A 89 4.94 -7.43 -7.34
N VAL A 90 4.14 -6.38 -7.20
CA VAL A 90 4.43 -5.05 -7.74
C VAL A 90 4.58 -4.10 -6.55
N LEU A 91 5.76 -3.50 -6.40
CA LEU A 91 6.07 -2.57 -5.33
C LEU A 91 6.08 -1.14 -5.88
N PHE A 92 5.26 -0.30 -5.28
CA PHE A 92 5.26 1.14 -5.56
C PHE A 92 6.25 1.81 -4.63
N ARG A 93 7.09 2.68 -5.19
CA ARG A 93 8.07 3.44 -4.42
C ARG A 93 7.34 4.30 -3.38
N ASN A 94 7.75 4.16 -2.12
CA ASN A 94 7.14 4.89 -1.02
C ASN A 94 7.27 6.41 -1.22
N GLY A 95 6.22 7.15 -0.88
CA GLY A 95 6.15 8.61 -1.02
C GLY A 95 5.74 9.11 -2.41
N ASP A 96 5.71 8.26 -3.44
CA ASP A 96 5.21 8.64 -4.75
C ASP A 96 3.67 8.66 -4.80
N ILE A 97 3.13 9.56 -5.63
CA ILE A 97 1.71 9.62 -5.96
C ILE A 97 1.51 9.07 -7.37
N PHE A 98 0.61 8.11 -7.51
CA PHE A 98 0.23 7.53 -8.80
C PHE A 98 -1.23 7.84 -9.10
N HIS A 99 -1.49 8.30 -10.32
CA HIS A 99 -2.85 8.53 -10.80
C HIS A 99 -3.35 7.33 -11.59
N THR A 100 -4.62 6.97 -11.36
CA THR A 100 -5.34 5.95 -12.12
C THR A 100 -6.79 6.41 -12.32
N THR A 101 -7.50 5.82 -13.26
CA THR A 101 -8.92 6.09 -13.47
C THR A 101 -9.80 5.04 -12.79
N PHE A 102 -11.01 5.44 -12.41
CA PHE A 102 -11.99 4.50 -11.84
C PHE A 102 -12.25 3.29 -12.76
N ARG A 103 -12.23 3.51 -14.09
CA ARG A 103 -12.39 2.47 -15.11
C ARG A 103 -11.27 1.43 -15.08
N GLU A 104 -10.06 1.83 -14.72
CA GLU A 104 -8.89 0.93 -14.62
C GLU A 104 -8.92 0.08 -13.35
N LEU A 105 -9.50 0.58 -12.26
CA LEU A 105 -9.58 -0.14 -10.99
C LEU A 105 -10.78 -1.09 -10.89
N TYR A 106 -11.92 -0.71 -11.45
CA TYR A 106 -13.20 -1.42 -11.21
C TYR A 106 -13.88 -1.96 -12.48
N GLY A 107 -13.24 -1.83 -13.65
CA GLY A 107 -13.88 -2.13 -14.93
C GLY A 107 -15.03 -1.16 -15.25
N GLU A 108 -15.65 -1.28 -16.43
CA GLU A 108 -16.87 -0.52 -16.71
C GLU A 108 -17.98 -1.05 -15.78
N ARG A 109 -18.51 -0.19 -14.90
CA ARG A 109 -19.79 -0.50 -14.24
C ARG A 109 -20.85 -0.63 -15.33
N PRO A 110 -21.62 -1.74 -15.38
CA PRO A 110 -22.71 -1.91 -16.35
C PRO A 110 -23.79 -0.80 -16.27
N ASP A 111 -23.77 0.02 -15.22
CA ASP A 111 -24.90 0.84 -14.79
C ASP A 111 -24.57 2.34 -14.62
N HIS A 112 -23.47 2.84 -15.19
CA HIS A 112 -23.23 4.29 -15.31
C HIS A 112 -23.23 4.76 -16.78
N PRO A 113 -24.35 5.31 -17.29
CA PRO A 113 -24.36 5.97 -18.60
C PRO A 113 -23.38 7.15 -18.61
N ARG A 114 -22.52 7.19 -19.63
CA ARG A 114 -21.54 8.26 -19.84
C ARG A 114 -22.26 9.59 -20.05
N ARG A 115 -22.21 10.51 -19.08
CA ARG A 115 -22.49 11.92 -19.37
C ARG A 115 -21.20 12.63 -19.76
N LEU A 116 -20.89 12.57 -21.05
CA LEU A 116 -19.87 13.41 -21.67
C LEU A 116 -20.49 14.80 -21.88
N GLU A 117 -20.19 15.77 -21.02
CA GLU A 117 -20.47 17.18 -21.31
C GLU A 117 -19.18 17.96 -21.54
N ARG A 118 -18.96 18.32 -22.81
CA ARG A 118 -18.36 19.55 -23.39
C ARG A 118 -17.83 19.23 -24.79
N ALA A 119 -17.80 20.11 -25.80
CA ALA A 119 -18.37 21.43 -26.07
C ALA A 119 -18.16 21.69 -27.59
N GLY A 120 -18.98 22.56 -28.20
CA GLY A 120 -18.86 23.03 -29.59
C GLY A 120 -20.17 22.83 -30.35
N GLY A 121 -20.84 23.82 -30.93
CA GLY A 121 -20.44 25.13 -31.40
C GLY A 121 -20.98 25.26 -32.82
N THR A 122 -22.03 26.07 -33.04
CA THR A 122 -22.28 26.62 -34.39
C THR A 122 -22.86 28.02 -34.26
N SER A 123 -22.10 28.99 -34.77
CA SER A 123 -22.47 30.38 -35.00
C SER A 123 -23.59 30.51 -36.04
N ARG A 124 -24.50 31.48 -35.90
CA ARG A 124 -25.11 32.22 -37.02
C ARG A 124 -25.41 33.68 -36.62
N PRO A 125 -25.36 34.62 -37.60
CA PRO A 125 -24.98 36.02 -37.39
C PRO A 125 -26.16 36.93 -37.08
N ASN A 126 -25.80 38.08 -36.52
CA ASN A 126 -26.67 39.23 -36.29
C ASN A 126 -27.14 39.81 -37.64
N ARG A 127 -28.46 39.94 -37.82
CA ARG A 127 -29.07 40.91 -38.74
C ARG A 127 -30.33 41.47 -38.10
#